data_AF-A0A2G6LSM3-F1
#
_entry.id   AF-A0A2G6LSM3-F1
#
_cell.length_a   1.000
_cell.length_b   1.000
_cell.length_c   1.000
_cell.angle_alpha   90.00
_cell.angle_beta   90.00
_cell.angle_gamma   90.00
#
_symmetry.space_group_name_H-M   'P 1'
#
loop_
_entity.id
_entity.type
_entity.pdbx_description
1 polymer ?
#
loop_
_entity_poly.entity_id
_entity_poly.type
_entity_poly.pdbx_seq_one_letter_code
_entity_poly.pdbx_strand_id
1 'polypeptide(L)'
;MKKQIISSLLSVLLLTMIFSCSREDLPSNNGEEPIAPPVENTIDINHDGQLNILILGTSKSIDNHSTVFSCQPIATELHKILTQDTALNLDINVSFEDIYQSKVITFGLGQSAHNLDFEHYSHSLMQYYYWPENQEQRWANLEGHLTKKWDFVIISADTYTIEKIPGYYALGVNKIASKIAKGGAKPLLLMQWNKNATTASFKHFEEFTYRTADGAKTQIEVVPAGLAWESLPDAKKDEAAQFPTPNGVYLTASAIYTQMTNKSAKDSDYQYDDEIADLVLTNKENQKNKTHYTGERNFMSPFKACNIEDNQLNYNHTGSSSEYGILQGLKWVVLQSNRTLVNGGAYPINFNYGRANTNFEAHKRYKIDPTKFDFSFGFPMQDNGNHGNNSMLYGLDKRYSQAENGTDLGTALYMIRNAELPNARAIPIRTLYAQLQEAIPHHSAYSDNWHMHGNLNKAIGAYMFTMLTGENVLPNEPADINSNEWKAWKAHQIGYETAHTLMYLRTTP
;
A
#
# COMPACT_ATOMS: atom_id res chain seq x y z
N MET A 1 -61.44 11.52 -0.69
CA MET A 1 -62.13 12.71 -1.24
C MET A 1 -61.05 13.68 -1.69
N LYS A 2 -61.00 14.14 -2.96
CA LYS A 2 -61.56 15.43 -3.47
C LYS A 2 -61.15 16.62 -2.56
N LYS A 3 -60.45 17.68 -3.00
CA LYS A 3 -60.28 18.39 -4.30
C LYS A 3 -58.79 18.80 -4.50
N GLN A 4 -58.17 18.98 -5.68
CA GLN A 4 -58.43 19.89 -6.83
C GLN A 4 -58.41 21.40 -6.47
N ILE A 5 -57.90 22.37 -7.26
CA ILE A 5 -57.16 22.47 -8.56
C ILE A 5 -56.53 23.90 -8.62
N ILE A 6 -55.58 24.15 -9.54
CA ILE A 6 -55.25 25.37 -10.37
C ILE A 6 -53.71 25.36 -10.56
N SER A 7 -53.11 24.97 -11.71
CA SER A 7 -53.02 25.68 -13.02
C SER A 7 -52.28 27.03 -12.89
N SER A 8 -51.34 27.55 -13.69
CA SER A 8 -50.87 27.36 -15.08
C SER A 8 -49.51 28.14 -15.21
N LEU A 9 -48.72 28.19 -16.31
CA LEU A 9 -48.79 27.64 -17.67
C LEU A 9 -47.35 27.44 -18.27
N LEU A 10 -47.18 26.37 -19.06
CA LEU A 10 -46.41 26.22 -20.32
C LEU A 10 -45.57 27.41 -20.89
N SER A 11 -44.33 27.14 -21.34
CA SER A 11 -43.85 27.48 -22.70
C SER A 11 -42.50 26.84 -23.04
N VAL A 12 -42.45 26.12 -24.17
CA VAL A 12 -41.23 25.63 -24.83
C VAL A 12 -41.00 26.50 -26.07
N LEU A 13 -39.76 26.93 -26.33
CA LEU A 13 -39.40 27.48 -27.64
C LEU A 13 -38.01 27.00 -28.07
N LEU A 14 -37.99 26.17 -29.11
CA LEU A 14 -36.80 25.75 -29.84
C LEU A 14 -36.74 26.62 -31.10
N LEU A 15 -35.64 27.35 -31.34
CA LEU A 15 -35.50 28.20 -32.51
C LEU A 15 -34.19 27.92 -33.27
N THR A 16 -34.29 27.03 -34.26
CA THR A 16 -33.25 26.85 -35.28
C THR A 16 -33.37 27.93 -36.36
N MET A 17 -32.43 28.87 -36.40
CA MET A 17 -32.28 29.83 -37.49
C MET A 17 -31.27 29.29 -38.51
N ILE A 18 -31.73 29.00 -39.72
CA ILE A 18 -30.89 28.79 -40.90
C ILE A 18 -30.78 30.15 -41.60
N PHE A 19 -29.56 30.66 -41.76
CA PHE A 19 -29.27 31.77 -42.67
C PHE A 19 -28.32 31.29 -43.76
N SER A 20 -28.62 31.69 -45.00
CA SER A 20 -27.82 31.41 -46.19
C SER A 20 -27.79 32.66 -47.06
N CYS A 21 -26.72 32.81 -47.86
CA CYS A 21 -26.31 34.02 -48.59
C CYS A 21 -25.91 35.21 -47.68
N SER A 22 -24.93 36.04 -48.04
CA SER A 22 -24.37 36.32 -49.38
C SER A 22 -22.83 36.35 -49.43
N ARG A 23 -22.33 36.35 -50.67
CA ARG A 23 -20.93 36.35 -51.09
C ARG A 23 -20.40 37.79 -51.21
N GLU A 24 -19.25 38.07 -50.59
CA GLU A 24 -18.40 39.22 -50.94
C GLU A 24 -16.97 38.72 -51.17
N ASP A 25 -16.40 39.06 -52.33
CA ASP A 25 -15.04 38.68 -52.72
C ASP A 25 -14.04 39.74 -52.22
N LEU A 26 -12.94 39.35 -51.57
CA LEU A 26 -11.70 40.15 -51.40
C LEU A 26 -10.53 39.18 -51.04
N PRO A 27 -9.25 39.60 -51.13
CA PRO A 27 -8.30 39.04 -52.10
C PRO A 27 -7.53 37.81 -51.59
N SER A 28 -6.90 37.11 -52.54
CA SER A 28 -6.00 35.98 -52.27
C SER A 28 -4.84 36.37 -51.34
N ASN A 29 -4.88 35.90 -50.09
CA ASN A 29 -3.69 35.85 -49.27
C ASN A 29 -2.91 34.56 -49.59
N ASN A 30 -1.58 34.66 -49.64
CA ASN A 30 -0.74 33.53 -50.02
C ASN A 30 -0.80 32.42 -48.97
N GLY A 31 -0.64 31.17 -49.41
CA GLY A 31 -0.83 30.01 -48.56
C GLY A 31 0.16 29.93 -47.41
N GLU A 32 -0.35 30.08 -46.18
CA GLU A 32 0.10 29.27 -45.05
C GLU A 32 -0.94 28.16 -44.90
N GLU A 33 -0.52 26.90 -44.99
CA GLU A 33 -1.39 25.79 -44.59
C GLU A 33 -1.78 26.00 -43.12
N PRO A 34 -3.03 25.73 -42.71
CA PRO A 34 -3.39 25.76 -41.30
C PRO A 34 -2.53 24.71 -40.59
N ILE A 35 -1.54 25.18 -39.83
CA ILE A 35 -0.67 24.34 -39.01
C ILE A 35 -1.60 23.46 -38.16
N ALA A 36 -1.58 22.16 -38.41
CA ALA A 36 -2.39 21.23 -37.66
C ALA A 36 -2.08 21.44 -36.16
N PRO A 37 -3.10 21.46 -35.27
CA PRO A 37 -2.83 21.55 -33.85
C PRO A 37 -1.85 20.43 -33.49
N PRO A 38 -0.79 20.71 -32.70
CA PRO A 38 0.21 19.72 -32.38
C PRO A 38 -0.47 18.47 -31.83
N VAL A 39 -0.06 17.30 -32.31
CA VAL A 39 -0.60 16.02 -31.85
C VAL A 39 -0.31 15.93 -30.35
N GLU A 40 -1.35 16.10 -29.55
CA GLU A 40 -1.24 16.13 -28.09
C GLU A 40 -0.78 14.74 -27.62
N ASN A 41 0.49 14.64 -27.23
CA ASN A 41 1.07 13.36 -26.87
C ASN A 41 0.60 12.98 -25.45
N THR A 42 -0.47 12.19 -25.40
CA THR A 42 -1.22 11.84 -24.18
C THR A 42 -0.45 11.13 -23.06
N ILE A 43 0.85 10.85 -23.24
CA ILE A 43 1.74 10.27 -22.23
C ILE A 43 2.68 11.29 -21.58
N ASP A 44 2.88 12.47 -22.16
CA ASP A 44 3.45 13.63 -21.45
C ASP A 44 2.30 14.28 -20.67
N ILE A 45 2.15 13.88 -19.42
CA ILE A 45 1.02 14.28 -18.55
C ILE A 45 1.22 15.70 -18.04
N ASN A 46 2.47 16.13 -17.90
CA ASN A 46 2.83 17.42 -17.33
C ASN A 46 3.10 18.51 -18.39
N HIS A 47 3.15 18.12 -19.66
CA HIS A 47 3.34 18.93 -20.87
C HIS A 47 4.66 19.71 -20.91
N ASP A 48 5.76 19.10 -20.44
CA ASP A 48 7.10 19.70 -20.45
C ASP A 48 8.02 19.21 -21.59
N GLY A 49 7.52 18.36 -22.49
CA GLY A 49 8.25 17.82 -23.63
C GLY A 49 9.16 16.63 -23.27
N GLN A 50 9.05 16.11 -22.05
CA GLN A 50 9.77 14.95 -21.57
C GLN A 50 8.79 13.80 -21.29
N LEU A 51 9.31 12.58 -21.21
CA LEU A 51 8.60 11.44 -20.63
C LEU A 51 9.40 10.93 -19.43
N ASN A 52 9.02 11.39 -18.25
CA ASN A 52 9.70 11.08 -17.00
C ASN A 52 8.98 9.93 -16.28
N ILE A 53 9.66 8.79 -16.14
CA ILE A 53 9.12 7.57 -15.56
C ILE A 53 10.00 7.10 -14.39
N LEU A 54 9.39 6.90 -13.22
CA LEU A 54 10.03 6.29 -12.06
C LEU A 54 9.48 4.87 -11.86
N ILE A 55 10.37 3.88 -11.72
CA ILE A 55 10.01 2.51 -11.32
C ILE A 55 10.54 2.26 -9.91
N LEU A 56 9.62 2.08 -8.97
CA LEU A 56 9.91 1.63 -7.61
C LEU A 56 9.94 0.10 -7.59
N GLY A 57 10.94 -0.50 -6.96
CA GLY A 57 11.02 -1.94 -6.73
C GLY A 57 12.09 -2.28 -5.70
N THR A 58 12.25 -3.56 -5.36
CA THR A 58 13.26 -3.99 -4.37
C THR A 58 14.41 -4.75 -5.02
N SER A 59 15.64 -4.54 -4.54
CA SER A 59 16.78 -5.43 -4.80
C SER A 59 16.85 -6.64 -3.86
N LYS A 60 16.11 -6.65 -2.75
CA LYS A 60 16.09 -7.75 -1.75
C LYS A 60 14.70 -8.04 -1.18
N SER A 61 14.31 -9.31 -1.18
CA SER A 61 13.08 -9.77 -0.52
C SER A 61 13.23 -9.71 1.01
N ILE A 62 12.12 -9.52 1.72
CA ILE A 62 12.11 -9.62 3.18
C ILE A 62 12.40 -11.06 3.65
N ASP A 63 12.16 -12.06 2.79
CA ASP A 63 12.63 -13.43 2.99
C ASP A 63 13.92 -13.72 2.20
N ASN A 64 14.96 -14.15 2.93
CA ASN A 64 16.29 -14.40 2.37
C ASN A 64 16.34 -15.62 1.43
N HIS A 65 15.29 -16.45 1.39
CA HIS A 65 15.17 -17.62 0.51
C HIS A 65 14.28 -17.36 -0.71
N SER A 66 13.60 -16.20 -0.76
CA SER A 66 12.67 -15.83 -1.81
C SER A 66 13.37 -15.10 -2.94
N THR A 67 13.04 -15.45 -4.18
CA THR A 67 13.65 -14.82 -5.36
C THR A 67 13.04 -13.45 -5.61
N VAL A 68 13.90 -12.44 -5.72
CA VAL A 68 13.53 -11.05 -5.98
C VAL A 68 13.04 -10.89 -7.42
N PHE A 69 11.90 -10.24 -7.59
CA PHE A 69 11.44 -9.73 -8.89
C PHE A 69 12.15 -8.38 -9.14
N SER A 70 13.21 -8.40 -9.94
CA SER A 70 14.08 -7.23 -10.12
C SER A 70 13.52 -6.24 -11.13
N CYS A 71 13.26 -5.01 -10.68
CA CYS A 71 12.74 -3.93 -11.53
C CYS A 71 13.83 -3.12 -12.25
N GLN A 72 15.10 -3.21 -11.84
CA GLN A 72 16.19 -2.48 -12.51
C GLN A 72 16.38 -2.91 -13.99
N PRO A 73 16.40 -4.20 -14.35
CA PRO A 73 16.42 -4.61 -15.76
C PRO A 73 15.20 -4.13 -16.54
N ILE A 74 14.02 -4.11 -15.90
CA ILE A 74 12.76 -3.64 -16.53
C ILE A 74 12.85 -2.14 -16.86
N ALA A 75 13.44 -1.31 -15.98
CA ALA A 75 13.67 0.10 -16.26
C ALA A 75 14.62 0.31 -17.45
N THR A 76 15.70 -0.47 -17.53
CA THR A 76 16.62 -0.45 -18.69
C THR A 76 15.91 -0.88 -19.98
N GLU A 77 15.09 -1.93 -19.93
CA GLU A 77 14.40 -2.46 -21.11
C GLU A 77 13.29 -1.52 -21.61
N LEU A 78 12.52 -0.94 -20.70
CA LEU A 78 11.50 0.07 -21.01
C LEU A 78 12.13 1.31 -21.66
N HIS A 79 13.30 1.75 -21.19
CA HIS A 79 14.03 2.87 -21.79
C HIS A 79 14.41 2.58 -23.25
N LYS A 80 14.86 1.35 -23.59
CA LYS A 80 15.16 0.98 -24.99
C LYS A 80 13.93 1.04 -25.88
N ILE A 81 12.78 0.50 -25.42
CA ILE A 81 11.52 0.52 -26.17
C ILE A 81 11.12 1.98 -26.45
N LEU A 82 11.07 2.82 -25.41
CA LEU A 82 10.62 4.20 -25.52
C LEU A 82 11.55 5.09 -26.36
N THR A 83 12.88 4.94 -26.24
CA THR A 83 13.86 5.73 -27.02
C THR A 83 13.88 5.38 -28.52
N GLN A 84 13.28 4.26 -28.91
CA GLN A 84 13.14 3.82 -30.30
C GLN A 84 11.69 3.91 -30.80
N ASP A 85 10.73 4.41 -30.00
CA ASP A 85 9.42 4.83 -30.51
C ASP A 85 9.53 6.27 -31.03
N THR A 86 9.95 6.40 -32.29
CA THR A 86 10.13 7.69 -32.97
C THR A 86 8.84 8.51 -33.09
N ALA A 87 7.67 7.89 -32.88
CA ALA A 87 6.38 8.59 -32.86
C ALA A 87 6.08 9.32 -31.53
N LEU A 88 6.89 9.12 -30.48
CA LEU A 88 6.72 9.86 -29.22
C LEU A 88 7.23 11.31 -29.32
N ASN A 89 8.41 11.52 -29.92
CA ASN A 89 9.03 12.84 -30.04
C ASN A 89 9.13 13.61 -28.69
N LEU A 90 9.59 12.92 -27.64
CA LEU A 90 9.80 13.44 -26.27
C LEU A 90 11.22 13.09 -25.80
N ASP A 91 11.77 13.82 -24.81
CA ASP A 91 12.99 13.42 -24.12
C ASP A 91 12.72 12.32 -23.08
N ILE A 92 13.25 11.11 -23.31
CA ILE A 92 12.84 9.90 -22.58
C ILE A 92 13.70 9.65 -21.35
N ASN A 93 13.06 9.65 -20.18
CA ASN A 93 13.73 9.64 -18.89
C ASN A 93 13.17 8.53 -17.96
N VAL A 94 13.66 7.30 -18.10
CA VAL A 94 13.30 6.19 -17.18
C VAL A 94 14.30 6.09 -16.03
N SER A 95 13.82 5.91 -14.80
CA SER A 95 14.65 5.83 -13.59
C SER A 95 14.15 4.70 -12.69
N PHE A 96 15.07 4.01 -12.01
CA PHE A 96 14.77 2.98 -11.02
C PHE A 96 15.19 3.47 -9.64
N GLU A 97 14.31 3.33 -8.64
CA GLU A 97 14.62 3.58 -7.23
C GLU A 97 14.39 2.29 -6.43
N ASP A 98 15.44 1.88 -5.70
CA ASP A 98 15.42 0.70 -4.84
C ASP A 98 14.78 1.03 -3.49
N ILE A 99 13.69 0.35 -3.16
CA ILE A 99 13.03 0.50 -1.86
C ILE A 99 13.80 -0.20 -0.73
N TYR A 100 14.76 -1.08 -1.08
CA TYR A 100 15.64 -1.71 -0.09
C TYR A 100 16.69 -0.74 0.44
N GLN A 101 16.70 -0.60 1.76
CA GLN A 101 17.69 0.18 2.51
C GLN A 101 18.06 -0.60 3.78
N SER A 102 19.24 -0.37 4.34
CA SER A 102 19.54 -0.85 5.69
C SER A 102 20.43 0.10 6.46
N LYS A 103 20.30 0.10 7.79
CA LYS A 103 21.08 0.94 8.70
C LYS A 103 21.18 0.31 10.08
N VAL A 104 22.34 0.41 10.70
CA VAL A 104 22.53 0.06 12.12
C VAL A 104 21.95 1.16 12.99
N ILE A 105 21.02 0.80 13.88
CA ILE A 105 20.31 1.71 14.78
C ILE A 105 20.50 1.25 16.23
N THR A 106 20.95 2.18 17.07
CA THR A 106 20.94 2.01 18.52
C THR A 106 19.51 2.10 19.04
N PHE A 107 19.09 1.12 19.82
CA PHE A 107 17.82 1.13 20.55
C PHE A 107 18.03 0.64 21.98
N GLY A 108 17.26 1.16 22.94
CA GLY A 108 17.31 0.66 24.32
C GLY A 108 16.37 -0.53 24.50
N LEU A 109 16.89 -1.68 24.93
CA LEU A 109 16.08 -2.83 25.33
C LEU A 109 15.73 -2.74 26.82
N GLY A 110 14.45 -2.96 27.14
CA GLY A 110 13.97 -3.06 28.52
C GLY A 110 13.90 -1.72 29.25
N GLN A 111 13.31 -1.74 30.45
CA GLN A 111 13.18 -0.54 31.29
C GLN A 111 14.54 -0.01 31.76
N SER A 112 15.54 -0.89 31.86
CA SER A 112 16.94 -0.55 32.17
C SER A 112 17.69 0.17 31.03
N ALA A 113 17.04 0.42 29.88
CA ALA A 113 17.62 1.12 28.74
C ALA A 113 18.94 0.51 28.25
N HIS A 114 19.02 -0.83 28.18
CA HIS A 114 20.22 -1.51 27.72
C HIS A 114 20.37 -1.32 26.21
N ASN A 115 21.28 -0.44 25.80
CA ASN A 115 21.49 -0.13 24.39
C ASN A 115 22.01 -1.35 23.61
N LEU A 116 21.44 -1.55 22.43
CA LEU A 116 21.80 -2.55 21.44
C LEU A 116 21.85 -1.90 20.06
N ASP A 117 22.84 -2.26 19.25
CA ASP A 117 23.02 -1.77 17.89
C ASP A 117 22.65 -2.88 16.90
N PHE A 118 21.46 -2.81 16.30
CA PHE A 118 21.01 -3.79 15.30
C PHE A 118 20.80 -3.15 13.92
N GLU A 119 21.16 -3.88 12.88
CA GLU A 119 20.79 -3.53 11.51
C GLU A 119 19.27 -3.67 11.33
N HIS A 120 18.63 -2.58 10.93
CA HIS A 120 17.23 -2.52 10.51
C HIS A 120 17.18 -2.42 8.98
N TYR A 121 16.08 -2.88 8.39
CA TYR A 121 15.92 -2.99 6.95
C TYR A 121 14.62 -2.35 6.47
N SER A 122 14.66 -1.70 5.30
CA SER A 122 13.50 -1.42 4.47
C SER A 122 13.38 -2.52 3.41
N HIS A 123 12.20 -3.11 3.28
CA HIS A 123 11.83 -4.10 2.27
C HIS A 123 10.40 -3.84 1.74
N SER A 124 9.52 -3.34 2.60
CA SER A 124 8.15 -2.97 2.26
C SER A 124 8.06 -1.53 1.79
N LEU A 125 7.05 -1.26 0.96
CA LEU A 125 6.68 0.09 0.52
C LEU A 125 6.34 1.01 1.70
N MET A 126 5.80 0.47 2.78
CA MET A 126 5.47 1.23 3.99
C MET A 126 6.72 1.66 4.75
N GLN A 127 7.68 0.76 4.96
CA GLN A 127 8.94 1.12 5.60
C GLN A 127 9.77 2.05 4.71
N TYR A 128 9.77 1.89 3.38
CA TYR A 128 10.40 2.84 2.46
C TYR A 128 9.78 4.25 2.56
N TYR A 129 8.46 4.35 2.60
CA TYR A 129 7.78 5.64 2.80
C TYR A 129 8.18 6.31 4.13
N TYR A 130 8.27 5.53 5.21
CA TYR A 130 8.60 6.04 6.55
C TYR A 130 10.10 6.01 6.92
N TRP A 131 10.98 5.55 6.03
CA TRP A 131 12.40 5.38 6.33
C TRP A 131 13.03 6.77 6.64
N PRO A 132 13.55 7.02 7.86
CA PRO A 132 13.85 8.38 8.30
C PRO A 132 14.91 9.11 7.48
N GLU A 133 15.93 8.43 6.96
CA GLU A 133 16.91 9.06 6.07
C GLU A 133 16.23 9.62 4.83
N ASN A 134 16.44 10.92 4.58
CA ASN A 134 15.99 11.64 3.41
C ASN A 134 14.47 11.53 3.15
N GLN A 135 13.66 11.36 4.21
CA GLN A 135 12.21 11.17 4.08
C GLN A 135 11.52 12.31 3.32
N GLU A 136 11.82 13.56 3.67
CA GLU A 136 11.25 14.74 3.01
C GLU A 136 11.65 14.79 1.54
N GLN A 137 12.91 14.47 1.22
CA GLN A 137 13.42 14.42 -0.15
C GLN A 137 12.77 13.27 -0.94
N ARG A 138 12.56 12.09 -0.33
CA ARG A 138 11.83 10.97 -0.95
C ARG A 138 10.38 11.33 -1.25
N TRP A 139 9.69 11.99 -0.32
CA TRP A 139 8.33 12.47 -0.55
C TRP A 139 8.29 13.56 -1.64
N ALA A 140 9.26 14.48 -1.65
CA ALA A 140 9.40 15.47 -2.72
C ALA A 140 9.73 14.80 -4.07
N ASN A 141 10.50 13.71 -4.10
CA ASN A 141 10.76 12.93 -5.30
C ASN A 141 9.47 12.30 -5.82
N LEU A 142 8.70 11.62 -4.96
CA LEU A 142 7.42 11.02 -5.33
C LEU A 142 6.39 12.06 -5.80
N GLU A 143 6.40 13.27 -5.23
CA GLU A 143 5.57 14.40 -5.66
C GLU A 143 6.13 15.14 -6.91
N GLY A 144 7.24 14.68 -7.52
CA GLY A 144 7.82 15.30 -8.73
C GLY A 144 8.43 16.69 -8.51
N HIS A 145 8.74 17.05 -7.27
CA HIS A 145 9.24 18.37 -6.86
C HIS A 145 10.78 18.50 -6.83
N LEU A 146 11.51 17.46 -7.27
CA LEU A 146 12.97 17.49 -7.37
C LEU A 146 13.43 17.78 -8.81
N THR A 147 14.44 17.05 -9.32
CA THR A 147 15.04 17.27 -10.64
C THR A 147 14.17 16.81 -11.80
N LYS A 148 13.19 15.94 -11.55
CA LYS A 148 12.25 15.40 -12.53
C LYS A 148 10.83 15.54 -12.00
N LYS A 149 9.94 16.05 -12.85
CA LYS A 149 8.49 15.89 -12.68
C LYS A 149 8.11 14.57 -13.33
N TRP A 150 7.43 13.68 -12.62
CA TRP A 150 7.08 12.38 -13.17
C TRP A 150 5.75 12.46 -13.93
N ASP A 151 5.67 11.80 -15.08
CA ASP A 151 4.41 11.51 -15.76
C ASP A 151 3.82 10.22 -15.19
N PHE A 152 4.66 9.19 -15.06
CA PHE A 152 4.26 7.89 -14.51
C PHE A 152 5.21 7.44 -13.40
N VAL A 153 4.62 6.86 -12.35
CA VAL A 153 5.37 6.14 -11.31
C VAL A 153 4.83 4.73 -11.17
N ILE A 154 5.65 3.76 -11.52
CA ILE A 154 5.34 2.33 -11.48
C ILE A 154 5.71 1.82 -10.09
N ILE A 155 4.70 1.37 -9.35
CA ILE A 155 4.81 0.82 -8.02
C ILE A 155 4.97 -0.70 -8.13
N SER A 156 6.15 -1.21 -7.81
CA SER A 156 6.39 -2.63 -7.56
C SER A 156 6.74 -2.86 -6.08
N ALA A 157 6.74 -4.12 -5.63
CA ALA A 157 7.00 -4.48 -4.23
C ALA A 157 7.70 -5.83 -4.11
N ASP A 158 8.16 -6.19 -2.91
CA ASP A 158 8.58 -7.56 -2.62
C ASP A 158 7.43 -8.57 -2.83
N THR A 159 7.63 -9.55 -3.72
CA THR A 159 6.64 -10.59 -4.04
C THR A 159 6.27 -11.43 -2.81
N TYR A 160 7.19 -11.65 -1.87
CA TYR A 160 6.91 -12.34 -0.61
C TYR A 160 5.96 -11.54 0.30
N THR A 161 6.02 -10.21 0.24
CA THR A 161 5.10 -9.33 0.99
C THR A 161 3.67 -9.42 0.41
N ILE A 162 3.52 -9.44 -0.93
CA ILE A 162 2.24 -9.71 -1.61
C ILE A 162 1.73 -11.12 -1.27
N GLU A 163 2.62 -12.10 -1.22
CA GLU A 163 2.28 -13.48 -0.92
C GLU A 163 1.75 -13.68 0.51
N LYS A 164 2.52 -13.22 1.51
CA LYS A 164 2.29 -13.59 2.92
C LYS A 164 1.49 -12.56 3.73
N ILE A 165 1.63 -11.27 3.39
CA ILE A 165 1.08 -10.14 4.16
C ILE A 165 0.47 -9.08 3.24
N PRO A 166 -0.42 -9.45 2.29
CA PRO A 166 -0.92 -8.53 1.26
C PRO A 166 -1.66 -7.30 1.81
N GLY A 167 -2.20 -7.36 3.03
CA GLY A 167 -2.72 -6.18 3.72
C GLY A 167 -1.68 -5.07 3.83
N TYR A 168 -0.45 -5.45 4.23
CA TYR A 168 0.66 -4.51 4.45
C TYR A 168 1.24 -3.98 3.14
N TYR A 169 1.25 -4.81 2.08
CA TYR A 169 1.47 -4.36 0.71
C TYR A 169 0.47 -3.26 0.32
N ALA A 170 -0.84 -3.50 0.50
CA ALA A 170 -1.87 -2.51 0.16
C ALA A 170 -1.73 -1.19 0.94
N LEU A 171 -1.36 -1.27 2.23
CA LEU A 171 -1.11 -0.08 3.06
C LEU A 171 0.05 0.78 2.52
N GLY A 172 1.16 0.15 2.13
CA GLY A 172 2.31 0.83 1.53
C GLY A 172 2.03 1.39 0.13
N VAL A 173 1.33 0.64 -0.73
CA VAL A 173 0.90 1.09 -2.06
C VAL A 173 0.04 2.36 -1.94
N ASN A 174 -0.92 2.38 -1.02
CA ASN A 174 -1.81 3.52 -0.81
C ASN A 174 -1.07 4.80 -0.41
N LYS A 175 -0.10 4.71 0.51
CA LYS A 175 0.73 5.85 0.93
C LYS A 175 1.54 6.42 -0.24
N ILE A 176 2.16 5.56 -1.03
CA ILE A 176 2.98 5.95 -2.18
C ILE A 176 2.12 6.53 -3.31
N ALA A 177 1.04 5.85 -3.71
CA ALA A 177 0.13 6.32 -4.76
C ALA A 177 -0.47 7.69 -4.45
N SER A 178 -0.86 7.94 -3.19
CA SER A 178 -1.38 9.23 -2.76
C SER A 178 -0.35 10.37 -2.88
N LYS A 179 0.95 10.09 -2.73
CA LYS A 179 2.01 11.08 -2.96
C LYS A 179 2.28 11.33 -4.44
N ILE A 180 2.32 10.27 -5.24
CA ILE A 180 2.48 10.34 -6.69
C ILE A 180 1.39 11.23 -7.30
N ALA A 181 0.11 10.94 -7.02
CA ALA A 181 -1.01 11.72 -7.54
C ALA A 181 -1.07 13.16 -7.01
N LYS A 182 -0.54 13.44 -5.80
CA LYS A 182 -0.39 14.81 -5.30
C LYS A 182 0.61 15.64 -6.13
N GLY A 183 1.59 14.98 -6.77
CA GLY A 183 2.50 15.60 -7.75
C GLY A 183 1.93 15.75 -9.17
N GLY A 184 0.73 15.21 -9.43
CA GLY A 184 0.10 15.19 -10.77
C GLY A 184 0.44 13.98 -11.63
N ALA A 185 1.42 13.16 -11.22
CA ALA A 185 1.83 11.94 -11.91
C ALA A 185 0.76 10.83 -11.80
N LYS A 186 0.71 9.92 -12.79
CA LYS A 186 -0.12 8.70 -12.74
C LYS A 186 0.59 7.56 -11.98
N PRO A 187 0.02 7.05 -10.87
CA PRO A 187 0.49 5.81 -10.25
C PRO A 187 0.00 4.59 -11.03
N LEU A 188 0.95 3.73 -11.43
CA LEU A 188 0.68 2.43 -12.06
C LEU A 188 1.11 1.31 -11.09
N LEU A 189 0.27 0.32 -10.83
CA LEU A 189 0.60 -0.80 -9.94
C LEU A 189 0.98 -2.04 -10.74
N LEU A 190 2.23 -2.49 -10.58
CA LEU A 190 2.74 -3.64 -11.31
C LEU A 190 2.21 -4.95 -10.71
N MET A 191 1.41 -5.69 -11.49
CA MET A 191 1.06 -7.07 -11.16
C MET A 191 2.26 -7.97 -11.47
N GLN A 192 3.00 -8.32 -10.43
CA GLN A 192 4.11 -9.26 -10.48
C GLN A 192 3.62 -10.72 -10.43
N TRP A 193 4.54 -11.67 -10.50
CA TRP A 193 4.31 -13.08 -10.22
C TRP A 193 5.47 -13.65 -9.38
N ASN A 194 5.28 -14.83 -8.80
CA ASN A 194 6.35 -15.57 -8.11
C ASN A 194 7.09 -16.48 -9.11
N LYS A 195 8.42 -16.56 -9.03
CA LYS A 195 9.24 -17.51 -9.81
C LYS A 195 8.83 -18.96 -9.55
N ASN A 196 8.47 -19.26 -8.30
CA ASN A 196 8.05 -20.57 -7.85
C ASN A 196 6.56 -20.54 -7.50
N ALA A 197 5.69 -20.96 -8.43
CA ALA A 197 4.23 -20.97 -8.25
C ALA A 197 3.71 -21.96 -7.16
N THR A 198 4.62 -22.65 -6.44
CA THR A 198 4.29 -23.60 -5.37
C THR A 198 3.82 -22.95 -4.09
N THR A 199 4.10 -21.65 -3.88
CA THR A 199 3.74 -20.93 -2.64
C THR A 199 2.61 -19.91 -2.83
N ALA A 200 2.45 -19.37 -4.04
CA ALA A 200 1.25 -18.65 -4.50
C ALA A 200 1.10 -18.70 -6.02
N SER A 201 -0.15 -18.78 -6.48
CA SER A 201 -0.53 -18.83 -7.90
C SER A 201 -0.72 -17.44 -8.52
N PHE A 202 -0.79 -17.35 -9.85
CA PHE A 202 -1.12 -16.09 -10.54
C PHE A 202 -2.42 -15.46 -10.03
N LYS A 203 -3.46 -16.27 -9.77
CA LYS A 203 -4.74 -15.82 -9.17
C LYS A 203 -4.59 -15.14 -7.80
N HIS A 204 -3.58 -15.52 -7.00
CA HIS A 204 -3.27 -14.83 -5.75
C HIS A 204 -2.75 -13.42 -6.07
N PHE A 205 -1.73 -13.31 -6.91
CA PHE A 205 -1.20 -12.00 -7.33
C PHE A 205 -2.26 -11.13 -8.03
N GLU A 206 -3.12 -11.72 -8.85
CA GLU A 206 -4.26 -11.06 -9.49
C GLU A 206 -5.23 -10.49 -8.45
N GLU A 207 -5.78 -11.33 -7.57
CA GLU A 207 -6.70 -10.90 -6.52
C GLU A 207 -6.10 -9.78 -5.67
N PHE A 208 -4.84 -9.91 -5.26
CA PHE A 208 -4.20 -8.96 -4.35
C PHE A 208 -3.77 -7.65 -5.01
N THR A 209 -3.30 -7.67 -6.26
CA THR A 209 -2.99 -6.45 -7.00
C THR A 209 -4.26 -5.69 -7.35
N TYR A 210 -5.29 -6.35 -7.91
CA TYR A 210 -6.53 -5.66 -8.27
C TYR A 210 -7.34 -5.16 -7.07
N ARG A 211 -7.50 -5.94 -5.99
CA ARG A 211 -8.14 -5.44 -4.76
C ARG A 211 -7.40 -4.25 -4.13
N THR A 212 -6.08 -4.18 -4.29
CA THR A 212 -5.26 -3.07 -3.78
C THR A 212 -5.47 -1.80 -4.61
N ALA A 213 -5.53 -1.93 -5.94
CA ALA A 213 -5.78 -0.80 -6.84
C ALA A 213 -7.21 -0.26 -6.70
N ASP A 214 -8.21 -1.15 -6.77
CA ASP A 214 -9.63 -0.79 -6.64
C ASP A 214 -9.99 -0.26 -5.25
N GLY A 215 -9.23 -0.67 -4.22
CA GLY A 215 -9.41 -0.25 -2.84
C GLY A 215 -8.76 1.08 -2.48
N ALA A 216 -8.02 1.71 -3.40
CA ALA A 216 -7.24 2.91 -3.09
C ALA A 216 -8.08 4.20 -3.11
N LYS A 217 -7.75 5.19 -2.26
CA LYS A 217 -8.37 6.54 -2.32
C LYS A 217 -7.97 7.30 -3.59
N THR A 218 -6.82 6.95 -4.15
CA THR A 218 -6.28 7.49 -5.39
C THR A 218 -6.52 6.49 -6.51
N GLN A 219 -6.90 6.95 -7.71
CA GLN A 219 -7.00 6.07 -8.87
C GLN A 219 -5.62 5.47 -9.20
N ILE A 220 -5.55 4.15 -9.24
CA ILE A 220 -4.35 3.38 -9.60
C ILE A 220 -4.73 2.47 -10.76
N GLU A 221 -3.95 2.50 -11.84
CA GLU A 221 -4.13 1.54 -12.95
C GLU A 221 -3.20 0.33 -12.76
N VAL A 222 -3.71 -0.88 -13.00
CA VAL A 222 -2.90 -2.11 -12.92
C VAL A 222 -2.19 -2.37 -14.24
N VAL A 223 -0.88 -2.68 -14.17
CA VAL A 223 -0.10 -3.25 -15.28
C VAL A 223 -0.13 -4.78 -15.13
N PRO A 224 -0.89 -5.54 -15.97
CA PRO A 224 -1.17 -6.96 -15.75
C PRO A 224 -0.03 -7.90 -16.21
N ALA A 225 1.23 -7.55 -15.93
CA ALA A 225 2.40 -8.30 -16.42
C ALA A 225 2.38 -9.79 -16.00
N GLY A 226 1.95 -10.10 -14.78
CA GLY A 226 1.77 -11.49 -14.32
C GLY A 226 0.75 -12.28 -15.14
N LEU A 227 -0.36 -11.68 -15.57
CA LEU A 227 -1.36 -12.36 -16.43
C LEU A 227 -0.87 -12.51 -17.86
N ALA A 228 -0.08 -11.55 -18.36
CA ALA A 228 0.60 -11.68 -19.65
C ALA A 228 1.64 -12.81 -19.62
N TRP A 229 2.44 -12.91 -18.55
CA TRP A 229 3.39 -14.03 -18.36
C TRP A 229 2.69 -15.38 -18.17
N GLU A 230 1.57 -15.45 -17.45
CA GLU A 230 0.77 -16.69 -17.36
C GLU A 230 0.29 -17.15 -18.75
N SER A 231 -0.21 -16.21 -19.54
CA SER A 231 -0.74 -16.43 -20.90
C SER A 231 0.34 -16.74 -21.95
N LEU A 232 1.60 -16.47 -21.65
CA LEU A 232 2.72 -16.66 -22.60
C LEU A 232 2.90 -18.16 -22.92
N PRO A 233 3.06 -18.57 -24.20
CA PRO A 233 3.35 -19.97 -24.54
C PRO A 233 4.61 -20.48 -23.82
N ASP A 234 4.61 -21.73 -23.37
CA ASP A 234 5.73 -22.25 -22.57
C ASP A 234 7.08 -22.24 -23.31
N ALA A 235 7.08 -22.34 -24.65
CA ALA A 235 8.27 -22.19 -25.49
C ALA A 235 8.89 -20.76 -25.46
N LYS A 236 8.14 -19.75 -24.98
CA LYS A 236 8.58 -18.36 -24.81
C LYS A 236 8.87 -18.00 -23.34
N LYS A 237 8.48 -18.86 -22.39
CA LYS A 237 8.86 -18.77 -20.96
C LYS A 237 10.29 -19.29 -20.80
N ASP A 238 11.25 -18.42 -21.08
CA ASP A 238 12.68 -18.71 -21.00
C ASP A 238 13.14 -19.06 -19.56
N GLU A 239 14.22 -19.84 -19.46
CA GLU A 239 14.84 -20.19 -18.18
C GLU A 239 16.12 -19.39 -17.96
N ALA A 240 16.16 -18.63 -16.86
CA ALA A 240 17.36 -17.92 -16.43
C ALA A 240 17.50 -17.88 -14.90
N ALA A 241 18.73 -17.68 -14.42
CA ALA A 241 19.01 -17.54 -12.99
C ALA A 241 18.35 -16.29 -12.37
N GLN A 242 18.40 -15.17 -13.11
CA GLN A 242 17.73 -13.92 -12.74
C GLN A 242 16.20 -14.04 -12.70
N PHE A 243 15.53 -13.06 -12.11
CA PHE A 243 14.08 -12.97 -12.06
C PHE A 243 13.61 -11.51 -12.12
N PRO A 244 12.71 -11.14 -13.04
CA PRO A 244 12.26 -11.92 -14.20
C PRO A 244 13.43 -12.40 -15.09
N THR A 245 13.17 -13.44 -15.86
CA THR A 245 14.07 -13.92 -16.92
C THR A 245 14.12 -12.90 -18.07
N PRO A 246 15.08 -12.95 -19.00
CA PRO A 246 15.14 -12.01 -20.14
C PRO A 246 13.79 -11.75 -20.84
N ASN A 247 13.04 -12.79 -21.22
CA ASN A 247 11.72 -12.58 -21.84
C ASN A 247 10.70 -12.04 -20.83
N GLY A 248 10.80 -12.40 -19.55
CA GLY A 248 9.97 -11.83 -18.49
C GLY A 248 10.24 -10.33 -18.25
N VAL A 249 11.49 -9.89 -18.42
CA VAL A 249 11.88 -8.47 -18.36
C VAL A 249 11.30 -7.73 -19.55
N TYR A 250 11.49 -8.23 -20.78
CA TYR A 250 10.92 -7.62 -21.99
C TYR A 250 9.40 -7.59 -21.98
N LEU A 251 8.74 -8.69 -21.57
CA LEU A 251 7.28 -8.76 -21.39
C LEU A 251 6.79 -7.72 -20.38
N THR A 252 7.49 -7.54 -19.25
CA THR A 252 7.07 -6.58 -18.22
C THR A 252 7.29 -5.14 -18.67
N ALA A 253 8.40 -4.84 -19.33
CA ALA A 253 8.65 -3.53 -19.93
C ALA A 253 7.62 -3.21 -21.03
N SER A 254 7.32 -4.18 -21.89
CA SER A 254 6.26 -4.09 -22.90
C SER A 254 4.89 -3.86 -22.25
N ALA A 255 4.60 -4.46 -21.11
CA ALA A 255 3.33 -4.25 -20.40
C ALA A 255 3.21 -2.84 -19.84
N ILE A 256 4.29 -2.25 -19.33
CA ILE A 256 4.33 -0.85 -18.88
C ILE A 256 4.15 0.09 -20.10
N TYR A 257 4.92 -0.13 -21.18
CA TYR A 257 4.77 0.62 -22.44
C TYR A 257 3.31 0.59 -22.93
N THR A 258 2.76 -0.61 -23.10
CA THR A 258 1.38 -0.85 -23.56
C THR A 258 0.36 -0.19 -22.64
N GLN A 259 0.57 -0.20 -21.32
CA GLN A 259 -0.33 0.46 -20.38
C GLN A 259 -0.43 1.96 -20.66
N MET A 260 0.71 2.63 -20.83
CA MET A 260 0.80 4.07 -21.09
C MET A 260 0.32 4.45 -22.50
N THR A 261 0.81 3.77 -23.54
CA THR A 261 0.61 4.20 -24.95
C THR A 261 -0.65 3.64 -25.60
N ASN A 262 -1.21 2.53 -25.09
CA ASN A 262 -2.20 1.69 -25.79
C ASN A 262 -1.71 1.10 -27.13
N LYS A 263 -0.39 1.03 -27.35
CA LYS A 263 0.25 0.41 -28.53
C LYS A 263 0.98 -0.88 -28.15
N SER A 264 1.36 -1.68 -29.14
CA SER A 264 2.24 -2.85 -28.95
C SER A 264 3.69 -2.39 -28.95
N ALA A 265 4.57 -3.00 -28.14
CA ALA A 265 5.99 -2.60 -28.10
C ALA A 265 6.73 -2.82 -29.43
N LYS A 266 6.20 -3.68 -30.33
CA LYS A 266 6.70 -3.85 -31.71
C LYS A 266 6.53 -2.60 -32.58
N ASP A 267 5.65 -1.68 -32.17
CA ASP A 267 5.36 -0.45 -32.93
C ASP A 267 6.50 0.59 -32.73
N SER A 268 7.47 0.28 -31.86
CA SER A 268 8.77 0.95 -31.77
C SER A 268 9.80 0.29 -32.70
N ASP A 269 10.85 1.03 -33.07
CA ASP A 269 11.98 0.47 -33.84
C ASP A 269 12.82 -0.53 -33.01
N TYR A 270 12.52 -0.75 -31.72
CA TYR A 270 13.28 -1.67 -30.86
C TYR A 270 12.90 -3.14 -31.07
N GLN A 271 13.81 -3.88 -31.71
CA GLN A 271 13.64 -5.29 -32.02
C GLN A 271 14.05 -6.20 -30.83
N TYR A 272 13.11 -7.04 -30.38
CA TYR A 272 13.35 -8.12 -29.41
C TYR A 272 12.51 -9.38 -29.74
N ASP A 273 11.19 -9.34 -29.54
CA ASP A 273 10.26 -10.45 -29.83
C ASP A 273 8.82 -9.93 -29.98
N ASP A 274 8.40 -9.71 -31.23
CA ASP A 274 7.10 -9.09 -31.56
C ASP A 274 5.90 -9.92 -31.06
N GLU A 275 6.04 -11.25 -30.96
CA GLU A 275 4.97 -12.13 -30.47
C GLU A 275 4.72 -11.90 -28.97
N ILE A 276 5.77 -11.60 -28.20
CA ILE A 276 5.63 -11.19 -26.79
C ILE A 276 4.95 -9.83 -26.69
N ALA A 277 5.35 -8.86 -27.52
CA ALA A 277 4.77 -7.51 -27.53
C ALA A 277 3.27 -7.51 -27.87
N ASP A 278 2.86 -8.26 -28.90
CA ASP A 278 1.46 -8.37 -29.30
C ASP A 278 0.60 -9.17 -28.31
N LEU A 279 1.17 -10.21 -27.69
CA LEU A 279 0.49 -10.94 -26.62
C LEU A 279 0.21 -10.03 -25.42
N VAL A 280 1.12 -9.11 -25.10
CA VAL A 280 0.93 -8.12 -24.03
C VAL A 280 -0.21 -7.15 -24.34
N LEU A 281 -0.26 -6.57 -25.54
CA LEU A 281 -1.39 -5.71 -25.96
C LEU A 281 -2.72 -6.48 -25.89
N THR A 282 -2.76 -7.67 -26.48
CA THR A 282 -3.91 -8.57 -26.45
C THR A 282 -4.32 -8.91 -25.01
N ASN A 283 -3.36 -9.11 -24.10
CA ASN A 283 -3.64 -9.40 -22.70
C ASN A 283 -4.28 -8.19 -21.99
N LYS A 284 -3.72 -6.97 -22.16
CA LYS A 284 -4.26 -5.72 -21.61
C LYS A 284 -5.73 -5.53 -22.03
N GLU A 285 -6.02 -5.65 -23.31
CA GLU A 285 -7.38 -5.53 -23.85
C GLU A 285 -8.33 -6.56 -23.24
N ASN A 286 -7.89 -7.82 -23.13
CA ASN A 286 -8.65 -8.89 -22.51
C ASN A 286 -8.90 -8.69 -21.01
N GLN A 287 -8.04 -7.98 -20.27
CA GLN A 287 -8.27 -7.71 -18.84
C GLN A 287 -9.24 -6.53 -18.60
N LYS A 288 -9.30 -5.54 -19.50
CA LYS A 288 -9.98 -4.24 -19.28
C LYS A 288 -11.40 -4.31 -18.71
N ASN A 289 -12.17 -5.36 -19.04
CA ASN A 289 -13.56 -5.55 -18.60
C ASN A 289 -13.79 -6.86 -17.83
N LYS A 290 -12.74 -7.51 -17.30
CA LYS A 290 -12.87 -8.75 -16.53
C LYS A 290 -13.10 -8.50 -15.04
N THR A 291 -13.76 -9.47 -14.41
CA THR A 291 -13.88 -9.55 -12.96
C THR A 291 -12.68 -10.32 -12.40
N HIS A 292 -11.68 -9.59 -11.90
CA HIS A 292 -10.41 -10.16 -11.39
C HIS A 292 -10.53 -10.83 -10.02
N TYR A 293 -11.55 -10.48 -9.24
CA TYR A 293 -11.86 -11.14 -7.96
C TYR A 293 -13.35 -11.00 -7.64
N THR A 294 -13.87 -11.84 -6.75
CA THR A 294 -15.25 -11.76 -6.27
C THR A 294 -15.32 -12.01 -4.75
N GLY A 295 -16.40 -11.56 -4.12
CA GLY A 295 -16.68 -11.80 -2.70
C GLY A 295 -15.61 -11.30 -1.74
N GLU A 296 -15.65 -11.81 -0.51
CA GLU A 296 -14.63 -11.54 0.50
C GLU A 296 -13.34 -12.33 0.26
N ARG A 297 -12.22 -11.76 0.70
CA ARG A 297 -10.91 -12.42 0.67
C ARG A 297 -10.90 -13.64 1.60
N ASN A 298 -10.68 -14.82 1.05
CA ASN A 298 -10.55 -16.05 1.84
C ASN A 298 -9.17 -16.20 2.51
N PHE A 299 -8.09 -15.73 1.88
CA PHE A 299 -6.70 -15.84 2.39
C PHE A 299 -6.57 -15.49 3.88
N MET A 300 -5.83 -16.33 4.61
CA MET A 300 -5.57 -16.15 6.03
C MET A 300 -4.21 -15.48 6.23
N SER A 301 -4.21 -14.33 6.89
CA SER A 301 -3.00 -13.59 7.24
C SER A 301 -3.08 -13.09 8.68
N PRO A 302 -1.96 -12.64 9.28
CA PRO A 302 -1.95 -12.01 10.61
C PRO A 302 -2.79 -10.73 10.70
N PHE A 303 -3.32 -10.24 9.58
CA PHE A 303 -4.13 -9.04 9.48
C PHE A 303 -5.53 -9.28 8.88
N LYS A 304 -6.03 -10.53 8.86
CA LYS A 304 -7.44 -10.80 8.53
C LYS A 304 -8.35 -10.29 9.65
N ALA A 305 -9.59 -9.91 9.35
CA ALA A 305 -10.58 -9.59 10.38
C ALA A 305 -10.83 -10.78 11.34
N CYS A 306 -11.37 -10.50 12.53
CA CYS A 306 -11.82 -11.52 13.48
C CYS A 306 -13.34 -11.77 13.40
N ASN A 307 -14.10 -10.75 13.00
CA ASN A 307 -15.57 -10.77 12.85
C ASN A 307 -16.33 -11.26 14.10
N ILE A 308 -15.96 -10.75 15.28
CA ILE A 308 -16.64 -11.07 16.55
C ILE A 308 -17.95 -10.27 16.64
N GLU A 309 -19.07 -10.98 16.70
CA GLU A 309 -20.42 -10.39 16.82
C GLU A 309 -20.82 -10.09 18.28
N ASP A 310 -20.06 -10.58 19.27
CA ASP A 310 -20.40 -10.47 20.70
C ASP A 310 -20.48 -9.03 21.21
N ASN A 311 -21.62 -8.66 21.81
CA ASN A 311 -21.83 -7.37 22.50
C ASN A 311 -20.90 -7.18 23.71
N GLN A 312 -20.42 -8.27 24.32
CA GLN A 312 -19.45 -8.26 25.41
C GLN A 312 -18.14 -8.87 24.91
N LEU A 313 -17.15 -8.01 24.65
CA LEU A 313 -15.81 -8.44 24.28
C LEU A 313 -15.06 -8.89 25.53
N ASN A 314 -14.89 -10.20 25.66
CA ASN A 314 -14.14 -10.84 26.73
C ASN A 314 -12.63 -10.85 26.37
N TYR A 315 -11.77 -10.43 27.29
CA TYR A 315 -10.33 -10.35 27.06
C TYR A 315 -9.47 -10.88 28.21
N ASN A 316 -8.25 -11.30 27.89
CA ASN A 316 -7.14 -11.43 28.83
C ASN A 316 -5.89 -10.72 28.30
N HIS A 317 -4.94 -10.37 29.17
CA HIS A 317 -3.59 -9.96 28.74
C HIS A 317 -2.48 -10.63 29.56
N THR A 318 -1.33 -10.82 28.93
CA THR A 318 -0.22 -11.61 29.51
C THR A 318 0.87 -10.77 30.20
N GLY A 319 0.80 -9.44 30.12
CA GLY A 319 1.83 -8.54 30.66
C GLY A 319 1.31 -7.52 31.69
N SER A 320 2.03 -6.40 31.80
CA SER A 320 1.85 -5.38 32.84
C SER A 320 1.67 -3.98 32.25
N SER A 321 2.69 -3.11 32.26
CA SER A 321 2.47 -1.67 32.03
C SER A 321 2.20 -1.29 30.57
N SER A 322 2.92 -1.86 29.60
CA SER A 322 2.62 -1.66 28.17
C SER A 322 1.23 -2.18 27.81
N GLU A 323 0.89 -3.37 28.32
CA GLU A 323 -0.37 -4.06 28.08
C GLU A 323 -1.55 -3.31 28.72
N TYR A 324 -1.35 -2.71 29.90
CA TYR A 324 -2.31 -1.84 30.55
C TYR A 324 -2.49 -0.50 29.82
N GLY A 325 -1.41 0.07 29.24
CA GLY A 325 -1.51 1.24 28.37
C GLY A 325 -2.43 0.99 27.17
N ILE A 326 -2.19 -0.12 26.47
CA ILE A 326 -3.04 -0.62 25.39
C ILE A 326 -4.49 -0.84 25.87
N LEU A 327 -4.69 -1.41 27.07
CA LEU A 327 -6.02 -1.61 27.66
C LEU A 327 -6.79 -0.28 27.81
N GLN A 328 -6.13 0.77 28.30
CA GLN A 328 -6.77 2.08 28.44
C GLN A 328 -7.14 2.68 27.07
N GLY A 329 -6.29 2.49 26.06
CA GLY A 329 -6.60 2.85 24.68
C GLY A 329 -7.83 2.12 24.14
N LEU A 330 -7.88 0.79 24.31
CA LEU A 330 -9.02 -0.02 23.87
C LEU A 330 -10.31 0.32 24.63
N LYS A 331 -10.25 0.52 25.96
CA LYS A 331 -11.40 0.98 26.76
C LYS A 331 -11.93 2.32 26.26
N TRP A 332 -11.05 3.27 25.94
CA TRP A 332 -11.44 4.58 25.43
C TRP A 332 -12.19 4.48 24.08
N VAL A 333 -11.83 3.53 23.22
CA VAL A 333 -12.56 3.25 21.96
C VAL A 333 -13.87 2.51 22.21
N VAL A 334 -13.88 1.48 23.06
CA VAL A 334 -15.12 0.73 23.38
C VAL A 334 -16.20 1.63 23.97
N LEU A 335 -15.83 2.69 24.72
CA LEU A 335 -16.76 3.71 25.22
C LEU A 335 -17.42 4.57 24.13
N GLN A 336 -16.96 4.52 22.87
CA GLN A 336 -17.61 5.12 21.70
C GLN A 336 -18.61 4.16 21.03
N SER A 337 -18.73 2.92 21.53
CA SER A 337 -19.51 1.83 20.93
C SER A 337 -20.67 1.38 21.84
N ASN A 338 -21.55 0.55 21.30
CA ASN A 338 -22.59 -0.14 22.10
C ASN A 338 -22.08 -1.44 22.76
N ARG A 339 -20.79 -1.77 22.63
CA ARG A 339 -20.18 -2.98 23.17
C ARG A 339 -19.56 -2.72 24.55
N THR A 340 -19.34 -3.79 25.31
CA THR A 340 -18.64 -3.74 26.60
C THR A 340 -17.34 -4.53 26.55
N LEU A 341 -16.40 -4.26 27.47
CA LEU A 341 -15.09 -4.92 27.54
C LEU A 341 -14.88 -5.50 28.95
N VAL A 342 -14.81 -6.84 29.05
CA VAL A 342 -14.78 -7.58 30.32
C VAL A 342 -13.52 -8.44 30.42
N ASN A 343 -12.85 -8.42 31.57
CA ASN A 343 -11.65 -9.21 31.82
C ASN A 343 -12.02 -10.65 32.23
N GLY A 344 -11.34 -11.64 31.67
CA GLY A 344 -11.73 -13.04 31.81
C GLY A 344 -12.98 -13.35 30.98
N GLY A 345 -13.78 -14.31 31.45
CA GLY A 345 -14.97 -14.82 30.76
C GLY A 345 -15.07 -16.34 30.84
N ALA A 346 -16.11 -16.91 30.24
CA ALA A 346 -16.12 -18.34 29.92
C ALA A 346 -15.13 -18.61 28.76
N TYR A 347 -14.61 -19.83 28.66
CA TYR A 347 -13.77 -20.22 27.53
C TYR A 347 -14.63 -20.74 26.36
N PRO A 348 -14.27 -20.44 25.10
CA PRO A 348 -13.18 -19.54 24.70
C PRO A 348 -13.49 -18.06 24.97
N ILE A 349 -12.46 -17.32 25.40
CA ILE A 349 -12.50 -15.86 25.56
C ILE A 349 -12.20 -15.23 24.20
N ASN A 350 -12.91 -14.17 23.80
CA ASN A 350 -12.81 -13.62 22.45
C ASN A 350 -11.39 -13.27 22.01
N PHE A 351 -10.56 -12.74 22.92
CA PHE A 351 -9.13 -12.60 22.63
C PHE A 351 -8.22 -12.62 23.86
N ASN A 352 -6.95 -12.92 23.63
CA ASN A 352 -5.88 -12.41 24.49
C ASN A 352 -4.94 -11.47 23.71
N TYR A 353 -4.10 -10.72 24.43
CA TYR A 353 -3.02 -9.98 23.81
C TYR A 353 -1.76 -9.86 24.68
N GLY A 354 -0.63 -9.66 24.02
CA GLY A 354 0.69 -9.59 24.66
C GLY A 354 1.81 -9.29 23.68
N ARG A 355 3.04 -9.20 24.20
CA ARG A 355 4.24 -8.96 23.37
C ARG A 355 4.50 -10.13 22.43
N ALA A 356 5.26 -9.90 21.36
CA ALA A 356 5.75 -10.96 20.48
C ALA A 356 7.08 -11.56 20.96
N ASN A 357 7.92 -10.77 21.65
CA ASN A 357 9.28 -11.12 22.05
C ASN A 357 9.42 -12.54 22.60
N THR A 358 10.28 -13.34 21.98
CA THR A 358 10.61 -14.71 22.43
C THR A 358 11.73 -14.79 23.46
N ASN A 359 12.63 -13.79 23.51
CA ASN A 359 13.85 -13.84 24.33
C ASN A 359 13.75 -12.98 25.60
N PHE A 360 13.24 -11.74 25.48
CA PHE A 360 13.08 -10.81 26.61
C PHE A 360 11.64 -10.83 27.12
N GLU A 361 11.46 -11.04 28.43
CA GLU A 361 10.15 -11.16 29.10
C GLU A 361 9.17 -12.13 28.41
N ALA A 362 9.67 -13.25 27.87
CA ALA A 362 8.89 -14.22 27.06
C ALA A 362 7.63 -14.77 27.76
N HIS A 363 7.57 -14.77 29.10
CA HIS A 363 6.37 -15.12 29.85
C HIS A 363 5.18 -14.20 29.51
N LYS A 364 5.44 -12.91 29.19
CA LYS A 364 4.46 -11.90 28.75
C LYS A 364 4.03 -12.03 27.29
N ARG A 365 4.56 -13.00 26.53
CA ARG A 365 4.14 -13.25 25.15
C ARG A 365 2.66 -13.69 25.11
N TYR A 366 1.91 -13.25 24.09
CA TYR A 366 0.56 -13.76 23.81
C TYR A 366 0.52 -15.29 23.75
N LYS A 367 -0.64 -15.90 24.03
CA LYS A 367 -0.78 -17.37 24.10
C LYS A 367 -1.75 -17.87 23.03
N ILE A 368 -1.23 -18.60 22.05
CA ILE A 368 -2.04 -19.38 21.11
C ILE A 368 -2.56 -20.61 21.85
N ASP A 369 -3.85 -20.61 22.16
CA ASP A 369 -4.56 -21.74 22.74
C ASP A 369 -6.04 -21.67 22.34
N PRO A 370 -6.44 -22.32 21.23
CA PRO A 370 -7.82 -22.29 20.74
C PRO A 370 -8.86 -22.87 21.71
N THR A 371 -8.45 -23.58 22.77
CA THR A 371 -9.36 -24.05 23.82
C THR A 371 -9.69 -22.97 24.85
N LYS A 372 -8.93 -21.86 24.85
CA LYS A 372 -9.08 -20.73 25.78
C LYS A 372 -9.34 -19.39 25.10
N PHE A 373 -8.91 -19.22 23.84
CA PHE A 373 -8.98 -17.94 23.14
C PHE A 373 -9.40 -18.14 21.68
N ASP A 374 -10.39 -17.38 21.21
CA ASP A 374 -10.72 -17.37 19.77
C ASP A 374 -9.55 -16.76 18.98
N PHE A 375 -9.03 -15.62 19.46
CA PHE A 375 -7.92 -14.91 18.84
C PHE A 375 -6.80 -14.50 19.82
N SER A 376 -5.61 -14.25 19.29
CA SER A 376 -4.43 -13.87 20.09
C SER A 376 -3.64 -12.77 19.39
N PHE A 377 -3.60 -11.59 20.01
CA PHE A 377 -2.95 -10.41 19.43
C PHE A 377 -1.52 -10.25 19.94
N GLY A 378 -0.58 -10.25 19.00
CA GLY A 378 0.84 -9.98 19.25
C GLY A 378 1.25 -8.60 18.80
N PHE A 379 1.93 -7.85 19.67
CA PHE A 379 2.63 -6.61 19.31
C PHE A 379 4.13 -6.75 19.57
N PRO A 380 5.01 -6.21 18.72
CA PRO A 380 6.42 -6.13 19.06
C PRO A 380 6.59 -5.17 20.24
N MET A 381 7.46 -5.49 21.19
CA MET A 381 7.69 -4.62 22.33
C MET A 381 8.22 -3.24 21.90
N GLN A 382 7.80 -2.18 22.59
CA GLN A 382 8.36 -0.84 22.35
C GLN A 382 9.82 -0.79 22.83
N ASP A 383 10.67 -0.08 22.08
CA ASP A 383 12.03 0.21 22.54
C ASP A 383 11.98 1.22 23.72
N ASN A 384 13.08 1.44 24.45
CA ASN A 384 13.12 2.39 25.56
C ASN A 384 13.07 3.85 25.06
N GLY A 385 12.47 4.76 25.83
CA GLY A 385 12.29 6.16 25.44
C GLY A 385 13.60 6.93 25.19
N ASN A 386 14.76 6.44 25.66
CA ASN A 386 16.06 7.04 25.40
C ASN A 386 16.44 7.10 23.89
N HIS A 387 15.98 6.13 23.10
CA HIS A 387 16.19 6.06 21.64
C HIS A 387 14.88 5.86 20.86
N GLY A 388 13.80 5.50 21.56
CA GLY A 388 12.58 4.95 21.00
C GLY A 388 11.87 5.83 19.98
N ASN A 389 11.84 7.15 20.20
CA ASN A 389 11.21 8.08 19.26
C ASN A 389 11.82 8.01 17.85
N ASN A 390 13.11 7.65 17.75
CA ASN A 390 13.81 7.41 16.49
C ASN A 390 13.78 5.92 16.10
N SER A 391 14.19 5.01 16.99
CA SER A 391 14.35 3.58 16.66
C SER A 391 13.05 2.90 16.23
N MET A 392 11.90 3.32 16.79
CA MET A 392 10.58 2.79 16.42
C MET A 392 10.25 3.04 14.94
N LEU A 393 10.82 4.06 14.29
CA LEU A 393 10.56 4.39 12.87
C LEU A 393 11.28 3.47 11.86
N TYR A 394 12.28 2.69 12.31
CA TYR A 394 13.02 1.73 11.47
C TYR A 394 12.52 0.28 11.64
N GLY A 395 11.59 0.06 12.58
CA GLY A 395 11.14 -1.27 12.96
C GLY A 395 9.78 -1.68 12.39
N LEU A 396 9.34 -1.06 11.29
CA LEU A 396 8.12 -1.47 10.61
C LEU A 396 8.32 -2.86 9.98
N ASP A 397 9.49 -3.11 9.37
CA ASP A 397 9.79 -4.38 8.70
C ASP A 397 10.45 -5.42 9.63
N LYS A 398 11.73 -5.74 9.41
CA LYS A 398 12.54 -6.68 10.22
C LYS A 398 13.83 -5.99 10.68
N ARG A 399 14.43 -6.51 11.76
CA ARG A 399 15.78 -6.12 12.22
C ARG A 399 16.59 -7.34 12.62
N TYR A 400 17.92 -7.24 12.55
CA TYR A 400 18.92 -8.24 12.96
C TYR A 400 18.87 -9.61 12.25
N SER A 401 17.74 -10.32 12.25
CA SER A 401 17.60 -11.63 11.62
C SER A 401 16.14 -11.91 11.23
N GLN A 402 15.91 -12.95 10.41
CA GLN A 402 14.55 -13.38 10.10
C GLN A 402 13.78 -13.90 11.32
N ALA A 403 14.46 -14.42 12.34
CA ALA A 403 13.84 -14.99 13.53
C ALA A 403 13.43 -13.93 14.58
N GLU A 404 13.95 -12.70 14.45
CA GLU A 404 13.60 -11.59 15.34
C GLU A 404 12.14 -11.15 15.13
N ASN A 405 11.48 -10.76 16.23
CA ASN A 405 10.07 -10.39 16.24
C ASN A 405 9.76 -9.19 17.15
N GLY A 406 10.76 -8.33 17.39
CA GLY A 406 10.63 -7.02 18.06
C GLY A 406 10.34 -5.88 17.08
N THR A 407 9.79 -6.21 15.91
CA THR A 407 9.40 -5.32 14.80
C THR A 407 8.00 -5.72 14.29
N ASP A 408 7.31 -4.83 13.57
CA ASP A 408 5.89 -5.06 13.21
C ASP A 408 5.75 -6.25 12.24
N LEU A 409 6.50 -6.27 11.13
CA LEU A 409 6.54 -7.44 10.24
C LEU A 409 7.34 -8.60 10.84
N GLY A 410 8.35 -8.36 11.68
CA GLY A 410 8.97 -9.42 12.47
C GLY A 410 7.94 -10.23 13.28
N THR A 411 6.97 -9.54 13.89
CA THR A 411 5.84 -10.16 14.61
C THR A 411 4.91 -10.92 13.66
N ALA A 412 4.46 -10.29 12.57
CA ALA A 412 3.53 -10.91 11.62
C ALA A 412 4.14 -12.15 10.93
N LEU A 413 5.40 -12.06 10.48
CA LEU A 413 6.11 -13.17 9.85
C LEU A 413 6.45 -14.28 10.85
N TYR A 414 6.65 -13.96 12.14
CA TYR A 414 6.77 -14.99 13.18
C TYR A 414 5.50 -15.84 13.27
N MET A 415 4.32 -15.22 13.28
CA MET A 415 3.03 -15.94 13.35
C MET A 415 2.82 -16.88 12.16
N ILE A 416 3.24 -16.44 10.95
CA ILE A 416 3.18 -17.25 9.74
C ILE A 416 4.13 -18.45 9.83
N ARG A 417 5.41 -18.22 10.18
CA ARG A 417 6.42 -19.30 10.25
C ARG A 417 6.15 -20.35 11.32
N ASN A 418 5.49 -19.96 12.42
CA ASN A 418 5.16 -20.86 13.53
C ASN A 418 3.73 -21.44 13.43
N ALA A 419 3.05 -21.27 12.29
CA ALA A 419 1.70 -21.77 12.03
C ALA A 419 0.66 -21.34 13.10
N GLU A 420 0.77 -20.11 13.60
CA GLU A 420 -0.12 -19.57 14.66
C GLU A 420 -1.46 -19.05 14.10
N LEU A 421 -1.64 -19.07 12.78
CA LEU A 421 -2.90 -18.78 12.09
C LEU A 421 -3.81 -20.03 12.07
N PRO A 422 -5.14 -19.89 12.23
CA PRO A 422 -5.93 -18.67 12.05
C PRO A 422 -6.17 -17.85 13.33
N ASN A 423 -5.62 -18.23 14.48
CA ASN A 423 -5.93 -17.56 15.76
C ASN A 423 -5.07 -16.29 16.01
N ALA A 424 -3.83 -16.24 15.52
CA ALA A 424 -2.94 -15.10 15.73
C ALA A 424 -3.32 -13.85 14.92
N ARG A 425 -3.10 -12.66 15.51
CA ARG A 425 -3.21 -11.35 14.86
C ARG A 425 -2.04 -10.45 15.24
N ALA A 426 -1.45 -9.75 14.27
CA ALA A 426 -0.36 -8.83 14.52
C ALA A 426 -0.87 -7.39 14.71
N ILE A 427 -0.36 -6.68 15.71
CA ILE A 427 -0.60 -5.25 15.94
C ILE A 427 0.64 -4.47 15.47
N PRO A 428 0.52 -3.63 14.43
CA PRO A 428 1.65 -2.90 13.87
C PRO A 428 1.88 -1.57 14.61
N ILE A 429 2.41 -1.64 15.84
CA ILE A 429 2.51 -0.46 16.72
C ILE A 429 3.49 0.60 16.19
N ARG A 430 4.54 0.20 15.46
CA ARG A 430 5.52 1.13 14.89
C ARG A 430 4.96 1.83 13.66
N THR A 431 4.16 1.13 12.86
CA THR A 431 3.41 1.66 11.73
C THR A 431 2.35 2.68 12.17
N LEU A 432 1.65 2.40 13.29
CA LEU A 432 0.70 3.35 13.89
C LEU A 432 1.42 4.60 14.43
N TYR A 433 2.60 4.44 15.03
CA TYR A 433 3.43 5.56 15.49
C TYR A 433 3.97 6.41 14.34
N ALA A 434 4.46 5.79 13.25
CA ALA A 434 4.96 6.51 12.08
C ALA A 434 3.87 7.35 11.39
N GLN A 435 2.65 6.81 11.29
CA GLN A 435 1.49 7.57 10.80
C GLN A 435 1.06 8.69 11.76
N LEU A 436 1.19 8.50 13.08
CA LEU A 436 0.98 9.55 14.07
C LEU A 436 2.01 10.68 13.95
N GLN A 437 3.28 10.39 13.63
CA GLN A 437 4.29 11.42 13.38
C GLN A 437 3.99 12.26 12.15
N GLU A 438 3.53 11.63 11.06
CA GLU A 438 3.13 12.34 9.84
C GLU A 438 1.91 13.24 10.08
N ALA A 439 0.91 12.75 10.81
CA ALA A 439 -0.32 13.50 11.09
C ALA A 439 -0.18 14.54 12.21
N ILE A 440 0.76 14.35 13.13
CA ILE A 440 1.02 15.20 14.29
C ILE A 440 2.55 15.34 14.42
N PRO A 441 3.17 16.29 13.69
CA PRO A 441 4.62 16.48 13.74
C PRO A 441 5.13 16.69 15.17
N HIS A 442 6.29 16.10 15.47
CA HIS A 442 6.91 16.08 16.79
C HIS A 442 6.05 15.41 17.89
N HIS A 443 5.21 14.43 17.51
CA HIS A 443 4.63 13.52 18.50
C HIS A 443 5.73 12.81 19.29
N SER A 444 5.37 12.21 20.43
CA SER A 444 6.25 11.26 21.12
C SER A 444 5.59 9.89 21.07
N ALA A 445 6.37 8.83 20.84
CA ALA A 445 5.92 7.47 21.09
C ALA A 445 5.65 7.22 22.58
N TYR A 446 6.12 8.10 23.48
CA TYR A 446 6.10 7.90 24.93
C TYR A 446 5.50 9.08 25.72
N SER A 447 4.88 8.78 26.86
CA SER A 447 4.48 9.75 27.89
C SER A 447 5.56 10.01 28.95
N ASP A 448 6.51 9.09 29.09
CA ASP A 448 7.70 9.18 29.95
C ASP A 448 8.86 8.41 29.28
N ASN A 449 9.87 7.94 30.02
CA ASN A 449 10.99 7.20 29.42
C ASN A 449 10.67 5.73 29.05
N TRP A 450 9.44 5.26 29.27
CA TRP A 450 9.08 3.85 29.13
C TRP A 450 7.67 3.58 28.59
N HIS A 451 6.67 4.30 29.09
CA HIS A 451 5.27 4.06 28.76
C HIS A 451 4.90 4.72 27.44
N MET A 452 4.21 3.96 26.57
CA MET A 452 3.73 4.49 25.29
C MET A 452 2.75 5.64 25.51
N HIS A 453 2.84 6.67 24.67
CA HIS A 453 2.03 7.88 24.75
C HIS A 453 0.53 7.55 24.63
N GLY A 454 -0.32 8.31 25.34
CA GLY A 454 -1.75 8.07 25.42
C GLY A 454 -2.46 8.02 24.06
N ASN A 455 -1.98 8.78 23.06
CA ASN A 455 -2.54 8.73 21.71
C ASN A 455 -2.07 7.52 20.90
N LEU A 456 -0.82 7.06 21.06
CA LEU A 456 -0.39 5.79 20.48
C LEU A 456 -1.20 4.62 21.06
N ASN A 457 -1.47 4.61 22.37
CA ASN A 457 -2.37 3.64 22.99
C ASN A 457 -3.78 3.68 22.39
N LYS A 458 -4.36 4.86 22.14
CA LYS A 458 -5.68 5.00 21.48
C LYS A 458 -5.66 4.50 20.03
N ALA A 459 -4.60 4.77 19.27
CA ALA A 459 -4.45 4.24 17.91
C ALA A 459 -4.38 2.70 17.91
N ILE A 460 -3.65 2.11 18.86
CA ILE A 460 -3.61 0.66 19.05
C ILE A 460 -4.99 0.12 19.49
N GLY A 461 -5.68 0.80 20.39
CA GLY A 461 -7.03 0.44 20.82
C GLY A 461 -8.05 0.46 19.68
N ALA A 462 -8.00 1.49 18.83
CA ALA A 462 -8.84 1.61 17.64
C ALA A 462 -8.52 0.53 16.61
N TYR A 463 -7.23 0.28 16.38
CA TYR A 463 -6.77 -0.82 15.55
C TYR A 463 -7.31 -2.16 16.04
N MET A 464 -7.14 -2.49 17.32
CA MET A 464 -7.62 -3.73 17.92
C MET A 464 -9.14 -3.86 17.85
N PHE A 465 -9.89 -2.82 18.23
CA PHE A 465 -11.36 -2.84 18.16
C PHE A 465 -11.84 -3.13 16.74
N THR A 466 -11.32 -2.39 15.75
CA THR A 466 -11.66 -2.56 14.34
C THR A 466 -11.28 -3.95 13.82
N MET A 467 -10.11 -4.49 14.21
CA MET A 467 -9.68 -5.86 13.88
C MET A 467 -10.59 -6.93 14.49
N LEU A 468 -11.10 -6.71 15.69
CA LEU A 468 -11.98 -7.63 16.42
C LEU A 468 -13.38 -7.65 15.81
N THR A 469 -13.99 -6.49 15.57
CA THR A 469 -15.43 -6.34 15.26
C THR A 469 -15.73 -6.01 13.79
N GLY A 470 -14.77 -5.43 13.05
CA GLY A 470 -15.01 -4.82 11.74
C GLY A 470 -15.72 -3.47 11.79
N GLU A 471 -16.10 -2.97 12.97
CA GLU A 471 -16.93 -1.77 13.13
C GLU A 471 -16.12 -0.47 13.08
N ASN A 472 -16.74 0.58 12.56
CA ASN A 472 -16.27 1.97 12.70
C ASN A 472 -17.03 2.65 13.85
N VAL A 473 -16.30 3.11 14.87
CA VAL A 473 -16.84 3.89 15.99
C VAL A 473 -16.13 5.23 16.15
N LEU A 474 -15.51 5.73 15.08
CA LEU A 474 -14.89 7.05 15.03
C LEU A 474 -15.97 8.14 15.17
N PRO A 475 -15.94 8.99 16.22
CA PRO A 475 -16.88 10.11 16.33
C PRO A 475 -16.55 11.22 15.33
N ASN A 476 -17.40 12.26 15.27
CA ASN A 476 -17.16 13.43 14.43
C ASN A 476 -15.80 14.11 14.73
N GLU A 477 -15.16 14.65 13.70
CA GLU A 477 -13.88 15.36 13.82
C GLU A 477 -14.03 16.63 14.69
N PRO A 478 -13.18 16.83 15.72
CA PRO A 478 -13.17 18.06 16.51
C PRO A 478 -12.70 19.26 15.68
N ALA A 479 -13.37 20.41 15.82
CA ALA A 479 -13.12 21.58 14.98
C ALA A 479 -11.75 22.26 15.19
N ASP A 480 -11.17 22.19 16.39
CA ASP A 480 -9.81 22.70 16.64
C ASP A 480 -8.76 21.61 16.39
N ILE A 481 -8.13 21.67 15.21
CA ILE A 481 -7.09 20.73 14.78
C ILE A 481 -5.82 20.72 15.65
N ASN A 482 -5.64 21.69 16.55
CA ASN A 482 -4.48 21.75 17.45
C ASN A 482 -4.76 21.17 18.84
N SER A 483 -6.04 20.93 19.16
CA SER A 483 -6.53 20.47 20.47
C SER A 483 -6.05 19.06 20.84
N ASN A 484 -6.11 18.72 22.12
CA ASN A 484 -5.82 17.36 22.59
C ASN A 484 -6.92 16.38 22.17
N GLU A 485 -8.15 16.88 22.04
CA GLU A 485 -9.33 16.22 21.54
C GLU A 485 -9.13 15.79 20.09
N TRP A 486 -8.70 16.71 19.20
CA TRP A 486 -8.39 16.38 17.82
C TRP A 486 -7.21 15.41 17.70
N LYS A 487 -6.14 15.60 18.48
CA LYS A 487 -5.00 14.65 18.49
C LYS A 487 -5.41 13.24 18.95
N ALA A 488 -6.39 13.13 19.85
CA ALA A 488 -6.96 11.84 20.27
C ALA A 488 -7.89 11.24 19.20
N TRP A 489 -8.71 12.07 18.55
CA TRP A 489 -9.55 11.68 17.41
C TRP A 489 -8.70 11.21 16.22
N LYS A 490 -7.63 11.94 15.88
CA LYS A 490 -6.73 11.61 14.78
C LYS A 490 -6.03 10.27 15.01
N ALA A 491 -5.66 9.99 16.26
CA ALA A 491 -5.15 8.67 16.65
C ALA A 491 -6.19 7.55 16.48
N HIS A 492 -7.46 7.80 16.84
CA HIS A 492 -8.55 6.86 16.57
C HIS A 492 -8.69 6.61 15.07
N GLN A 493 -8.75 7.67 14.26
CA GLN A 493 -8.85 7.59 12.80
C GLN A 493 -7.72 6.74 12.21
N ILE A 494 -6.46 7.03 12.57
CA ILE A 494 -5.28 6.28 12.10
C ILE A 494 -5.38 4.79 12.46
N GLY A 495 -5.80 4.45 13.68
CA GLY A 495 -5.98 3.07 14.10
C GLY A 495 -7.05 2.32 13.28
N TYR A 496 -8.21 2.95 13.10
CA TYR A 496 -9.32 2.44 12.30
C TYR A 496 -8.96 2.28 10.81
N GLU A 497 -8.45 3.34 10.16
CA GLU A 497 -8.07 3.31 8.74
C GLU A 497 -6.96 2.28 8.46
N THR A 498 -6.00 2.15 9.37
CA THR A 498 -4.93 1.13 9.27
C THR A 498 -5.51 -0.29 9.35
N ALA A 499 -6.39 -0.57 10.33
CA ALA A 499 -7.03 -1.87 10.46
C ALA A 499 -7.88 -2.20 9.22
N HIS A 500 -8.75 -1.29 8.81
CA HIS A 500 -9.63 -1.48 7.64
C HIS A 500 -8.82 -1.77 6.37
N THR A 501 -7.72 -1.02 6.13
CA THR A 501 -6.85 -1.25 4.96
C THR A 501 -6.14 -2.60 5.03
N LEU A 502 -5.61 -3.01 6.19
CA LEU A 502 -4.94 -4.31 6.32
C LEU A 502 -5.90 -5.51 6.20
N MET A 503 -7.15 -5.36 6.68
CA MET A 503 -8.19 -6.39 6.64
C MET A 503 -8.83 -6.56 5.26
N TYR A 504 -9.12 -5.46 4.58
CA TYR A 504 -9.97 -5.47 3.37
C TYR A 504 -9.23 -5.02 2.10
N LEU A 505 -7.95 -4.62 2.19
CA LEU A 505 -7.11 -4.05 1.11
C LEU A 505 -7.62 -2.72 0.55
N ARG A 506 -8.76 -2.24 1.07
CA ARG A 506 -9.37 -0.98 0.73
C ARG A 506 -9.21 0.02 1.86
N THR A 507 -8.94 1.24 1.45
CA THR A 507 -9.04 2.43 2.29
C THR A 507 -10.49 2.66 2.69
N THR A 508 -10.71 3.47 3.72
CA THR A 508 -12.07 3.83 4.14
C THR A 508 -12.64 4.89 3.20
N PRO A 509 -13.95 4.83 2.85
CA PRO A 509 -14.63 5.91 2.14
C PRO A 509 -14.44 7.28 2.81
#